data_AF-X0S5S0-F1
#
_entry.id   AF-X0S5S0-F1
#
_cell.length_a   1.000
_cell.length_b   1.000
_cell.length_c   1.000
_cell.angle_alpha   90.00
_cell.angle_beta   90.00
_cell.angle_gamma   90.00
#
_symmetry.space_group_name_H-M   'P 1'
#
loop_
_entity.id
_entity.type
_entity.pdbx_description
1 polymer ?
#
loop_
_entity_poly.entity_id
_entity_poly.type
_entity_poly.pdbx_seq_one_letter_code
_entity_poly.pdbx_strand_id
1 'polypeptide(L)'
;MNTTLTDIHEKTRAVNTGADTILQGCKPATQEQLVGDTFLIKICDILEPERLLFSTDDTTIYHGEQIGKTEPTANTIAIAITDKQGDTVGAVFYTPNSKAKPIVIDPTGYGAIVIGEPNKANEVIAFNDADSGIDVYMHLMASDKTIIISPHKTKQCLKKMVQHWSSGSQVTVPMTLDDKGLMNQLAGVKAQALVTVAHIVTMLQHDSYEAILADSDTQLINLQDTAYYPEWRDDPQLNEPMIYSDGRFELYHDGLFFVKYNDDDPANITFKSKAFVCSPIEVIAKTRDTGSTTWGRLLQWRDDDGVPHTWSMPLALLQGDAREYRKELASQGLNITTNPKQRNYLDTYIQNYPIHKRALCVDKLGWHDKQYILPDRAIGSDGKQLIVYQSANSINSTLTQQAR
;
A
#
# COMPACT_ATOMS: atom_id res chain seq x y z
N MET A 1 58.44 36.51 -2.28
CA MET A 1 57.08 36.42 -2.85
C MET A 1 56.54 35.05 -2.49
N ASN A 2 55.84 34.95 -1.36
CA ASN A 2 55.10 33.75 -0.97
C ASN A 2 53.64 34.17 -0.89
N THR A 3 52.80 33.57 -1.74
CA THR A 3 51.36 33.72 -1.65
C THR A 3 50.76 32.33 -1.53
N THR A 4 50.33 32.02 -0.32
CA THR A 4 49.45 30.90 0.01
C THR A 4 48.05 31.28 -0.44
N LEU A 5 47.45 30.48 -1.32
CA LEU A 5 46.02 30.56 -1.65
C LEU A 5 45.29 29.56 -0.74
N THR A 6 44.48 30.10 0.17
CA THR A 6 43.56 29.35 1.02
C THR A 6 42.38 28.90 0.17
N ASP A 7 42.16 27.59 0.08
CA ASP A 7 41.06 26.99 -0.66
C ASP A 7 39.73 27.27 0.06
N ILE A 8 38.91 28.10 -0.57
CA ILE A 8 37.53 28.39 -0.19
C ILE A 8 36.68 27.24 -0.72
N HIS A 9 36.34 26.29 0.16
CA HIS A 9 35.24 25.36 -0.05
C HIS A 9 34.31 25.40 1.16
N GLU A 10 33.78 26.59 1.47
CA GLU A 10 32.47 26.72 2.11
C GLU A 10 31.42 26.29 1.09
N LYS A 11 31.04 25.01 1.13
CA LYS A 11 29.77 24.58 0.54
C LYS A 11 28.66 25.26 1.31
N THR A 12 28.06 26.26 0.68
CA THR A 12 26.83 26.95 1.03
C THR A 12 25.78 25.96 1.59
N ARG A 13 25.72 25.82 2.92
CA ARG A 13 24.54 25.28 3.60
C ARG A 13 23.40 26.25 3.30
N ALA A 14 22.32 25.76 2.71
CA ALA A 14 21.10 26.54 2.56
C ALA A 14 20.71 27.09 3.94
N VAL A 15 20.58 28.42 3.99
CA VAL A 15 20.21 29.19 5.18
C VAL A 15 18.91 28.66 5.77
N ASN A 16 18.92 28.43 7.08
CA ASN A 16 17.80 28.13 7.97
C ASN A 16 16.44 28.62 7.41
N THR A 17 15.58 27.68 7.06
CA THR A 17 14.14 27.89 6.94
C THR A 17 13.63 28.50 8.26
N GLY A 18 12.88 29.61 8.20
CA GLY A 18 12.50 30.43 9.36
C GLY A 18 11.56 29.80 10.40
N ALA A 19 11.71 28.51 10.73
CA ALA A 19 10.99 27.79 11.77
C ALA A 19 11.58 28.00 13.18
N ASP A 20 12.86 28.39 13.31
CA ASP A 20 13.44 28.88 14.57
C ASP A 20 12.67 30.09 15.16
N THR A 21 11.89 30.80 14.34
CA THR A 21 11.05 31.91 14.80
C THR A 21 9.74 31.47 15.47
N ILE A 22 9.26 30.24 15.22
CA ILE A 22 7.97 29.75 15.77
C ILE A 22 8.03 29.63 17.29
N LEU A 23 9.16 29.16 17.81
CA LEU A 23 9.38 28.96 19.25
C LEU A 23 10.15 30.13 19.88
N GLN A 24 10.43 31.18 19.11
CA GLN A 24 11.20 32.32 19.58
C GLN A 24 10.44 33.03 20.71
N GLY A 25 11.09 33.18 21.86
CA GLY A 25 10.51 33.82 23.05
C GLY A 25 9.77 32.86 23.99
N CYS A 26 9.51 31.61 23.58
CA CYS A 26 9.04 30.58 24.50
C CYS A 26 10.14 30.24 25.51
N LYS A 27 9.76 29.86 26.73
CA LYS A 27 10.69 29.50 27.82
C LYS A 27 10.45 28.06 28.25
N PRO A 28 11.44 27.35 28.83
CA PRO A 28 11.21 26.02 29.39
C PRO A 28 9.98 26.01 30.31
N ALA A 29 9.11 25.04 30.11
CA ALA A 29 7.90 24.88 30.91
C ALA A 29 8.26 24.58 32.37
N THR A 30 7.53 25.19 33.30
CA THR A 30 7.70 24.93 34.74
C THR A 30 6.81 23.79 35.19
N GLN A 31 7.18 23.11 36.28
CA GLN A 31 6.33 22.07 36.88
C GLN A 31 4.92 22.59 37.18
N GLU A 32 4.80 23.83 37.66
CA GLU A 32 3.51 24.50 37.94
C GLU A 32 2.59 24.57 36.71
N GLN A 33 3.16 24.82 35.53
CA GLN A 33 2.38 24.91 34.28
C GLN A 33 1.90 23.54 33.77
N LEU A 34 2.53 22.46 34.22
CA LEU A 34 2.18 21.09 33.85
C LEU A 34 1.27 20.41 34.88
N VAL A 35 1.09 20.99 36.07
CA VAL A 35 0.34 20.38 37.17
C VAL A 35 -1.05 19.92 36.71
N GLY A 36 -1.37 18.67 37.02
CA GLY A 36 -2.66 18.04 36.72
C GLY A 36 -2.75 17.42 35.32
N ASP A 37 -1.84 17.78 34.41
CA ASP A 37 -1.86 17.28 33.04
C ASP A 37 -0.99 16.03 32.91
N THR A 38 -1.60 14.86 33.07
CA THR A 38 -0.88 13.57 33.05
C THR A 38 -0.13 13.34 31.75
N PHE A 39 -0.64 13.82 30.62
CA PHE A 39 0.01 13.65 29.31
C PHE A 39 1.27 14.51 29.21
N LEU A 40 1.16 15.81 29.54
CA LEU A 40 2.31 16.72 29.46
C LEU A 40 3.38 16.39 30.49
N ILE A 41 2.99 15.92 31.68
CA ILE A 41 3.94 15.42 32.70
C ILE A 41 4.70 14.21 32.15
N LYS A 42 3.99 13.20 31.60
CA LYS A 42 4.63 12.02 30.99
C LYS A 42 5.63 12.41 29.90
N ILE A 43 5.27 13.34 29.01
CA ILE A 43 6.19 13.80 27.96
C ILE A 43 7.41 14.51 28.56
N CYS A 44 7.21 15.36 29.56
CA CYS A 44 8.29 16.10 30.23
C CYS A 44 9.34 15.17 30.85
N ASP A 45 8.91 14.03 31.40
CA ASP A 45 9.82 13.04 32.00
C ASP A 45 10.70 12.33 30.96
N ILE A 46 10.28 12.36 29.70
CA ILE A 46 10.88 11.59 28.60
C ILE A 46 11.72 12.47 27.68
N LEU A 47 11.23 13.68 27.40
CA LEU A 47 11.97 14.67 26.63
C LEU A 47 12.96 15.39 27.54
N GLU A 48 14.06 15.88 26.97
CA GLU A 48 14.93 16.77 27.71
C GLU A 48 14.13 18.00 28.20
N PRO A 49 14.37 18.50 29.43
CA PRO A 49 13.56 19.56 30.04
C PRO A 49 13.42 20.83 29.19
N GLU A 50 14.40 21.11 28.32
CA GLU A 50 14.41 22.28 27.44
C GLU A 50 13.53 22.12 26.19
N ARG A 51 12.98 20.92 25.92
CA ARG A 51 12.15 20.65 24.74
C ARG A 51 10.66 20.90 24.94
N LEU A 52 10.21 21.06 26.19
CA LEU A 52 8.87 21.54 26.52
C LEU A 52 8.93 23.03 26.81
N LEU A 53 8.23 23.82 25.99
CA LEU A 53 8.32 25.27 26.06
C LEU A 53 6.95 25.89 26.35
N PHE A 54 6.87 26.80 27.31
CA PHE A 54 5.68 27.60 27.55
C PHE A 54 5.65 28.79 26.59
N SER A 55 4.54 28.91 25.85
CA SER A 55 4.27 30.03 24.96
C SER A 55 3.48 31.12 25.68
N THR A 56 4.04 32.33 25.73
CA THR A 56 3.43 33.49 26.39
C THR A 56 2.48 34.27 25.48
N ASP A 57 2.69 34.18 24.16
CA ASP A 57 2.05 35.03 23.17
C ASP A 57 1.49 34.18 22.01
N ASP A 58 0.63 34.80 21.20
CA ASP A 58 0.11 34.18 19.99
C ASP A 58 1.20 34.12 18.91
N THR A 59 1.30 32.97 18.24
CA THR A 59 2.38 32.70 17.29
C THR A 59 1.96 33.14 15.90
N THR A 60 2.76 34.01 15.29
CA THR A 60 2.58 34.40 13.90
C THR A 60 3.43 33.53 13.00
N ILE A 61 2.83 33.03 11.92
CA ILE A 61 3.49 32.15 10.94
C ILE A 61 4.28 33.02 9.96
N TYR A 62 5.59 32.79 9.86
CA TYR A 62 6.49 33.59 9.01
C TYR A 62 6.97 32.87 7.73
N HIS A 63 6.46 31.67 7.44
CA HIS A 63 6.82 30.89 6.25
C HIS A 63 5.70 29.92 5.81
N GLY A 64 5.75 29.47 4.55
CA GLY A 64 4.74 28.58 3.97
C GLY A 64 3.51 29.29 3.41
N GLU A 65 2.43 28.54 3.13
CA GLU A 65 1.20 29.10 2.53
C GLU A 65 0.38 29.97 3.49
N GLN A 66 0.68 29.91 4.80
CA GLN A 66 -0.05 30.62 5.86
C GLN A 66 0.72 31.82 6.44
N ILE A 67 1.69 32.37 5.70
CA ILE A 67 2.46 33.55 6.14
C ILE A 67 1.54 34.69 6.58
N GLY A 68 1.84 35.27 7.74
CA GLY A 68 1.12 36.40 8.33
C GLY A 68 -0.13 35.99 9.12
N LYS A 69 -0.49 34.71 9.14
CA LYS A 69 -1.55 34.20 10.01
C LYS A 69 -1.04 34.11 11.44
N THR A 70 -1.84 34.55 12.40
CA THR A 70 -1.57 34.42 13.84
C THR A 70 -2.48 33.34 14.42
N GLU A 71 -1.87 32.37 15.09
CA GLU A 71 -2.57 31.29 15.80
C GLU A 71 -2.63 31.58 17.31
N PRO A 72 -3.74 31.24 17.99
CA PRO A 72 -3.96 31.58 19.40
C PRO A 72 -3.19 30.63 20.33
N THR A 73 -1.87 30.77 20.38
CA THR A 73 -0.96 29.89 21.13
C THR A 73 -0.60 30.40 22.52
N ALA A 74 -1.05 31.57 22.94
CA ALA A 74 -0.75 32.07 24.28
C ALA A 74 -1.25 31.11 25.37
N ASN A 75 -0.45 30.93 26.42
CA ASN A 75 -0.71 30.03 27.56
C ASN A 75 -0.81 28.55 27.20
N THR A 76 -0.03 28.13 26.21
CA THR A 76 0.08 26.72 25.81
C THR A 76 1.48 26.18 26.04
N ILE A 77 1.60 24.85 26.05
CA ILE A 77 2.86 24.11 26.11
C ILE A 77 3.19 23.64 24.70
N ALA A 78 4.24 24.21 24.15
CA ALA A 78 4.79 23.93 22.85
C ALA A 78 5.80 22.78 22.92
N ILE A 79 5.72 21.90 21.92
CA ILE A 79 6.70 20.85 21.65
C ILE A 79 7.22 21.09 20.23
N ALA A 80 8.54 21.17 20.09
CA ALA A 80 9.17 21.34 18.79
C ALA A 80 8.91 20.13 17.88
N ILE A 81 8.55 20.41 16.63
CA ILE A 81 8.48 19.45 15.55
C ILE A 81 9.77 19.61 14.74
N THR A 82 10.50 18.51 14.53
CA THR A 82 11.76 18.55 13.79
C THR A 82 11.69 17.73 12.50
N ASP A 83 12.62 17.99 11.60
CA ASP A 83 12.92 17.08 10.49
C ASP A 83 13.90 15.97 10.94
N LYS A 84 14.30 15.12 9.99
CA LYS A 84 15.23 14.01 10.22
C LYS A 84 16.68 14.45 10.51
N GLN A 85 17.02 15.71 10.29
CA GLN A 85 18.30 16.30 10.66
C GLN A 85 18.29 16.87 12.08
N GLY A 86 17.12 16.96 12.71
CA GLY A 86 16.92 17.58 14.01
C GLY A 86 16.66 19.08 13.91
N ASP A 87 16.54 19.64 12.71
CA ASP A 87 16.23 21.06 12.52
C ASP A 87 14.75 21.28 12.88
N THR A 88 14.46 22.33 13.64
CA THR A 88 13.07 22.68 13.99
C THR A 88 12.36 23.15 12.72
N VAL A 89 11.22 22.53 12.41
CA VAL A 89 10.40 22.85 11.23
C VAL A 89 8.97 23.27 11.59
N GLY A 90 8.59 23.15 12.86
CA GLY A 90 7.27 23.47 13.36
C GLY A 90 7.14 23.31 14.87
N ALA A 91 5.92 23.45 15.37
CA ALA A 91 5.59 23.18 16.77
C ALA A 91 4.14 22.69 16.95
N VAL A 92 3.92 21.88 17.97
CA VAL A 92 2.59 21.52 18.48
C VAL A 92 2.37 22.20 19.82
N PHE A 93 1.22 22.86 19.98
CA PHE A 93 0.86 23.61 21.18
C PHE A 93 -0.33 22.95 21.87
N TYR A 94 -0.12 22.52 23.11
CA TYR A 94 -1.12 21.89 23.98
C TYR A 94 -1.62 22.89 25.01
N THR A 95 -2.93 23.01 25.16
CA THR A 95 -3.50 23.73 26.30
C THR A 95 -3.50 22.81 27.52
N PRO A 96 -2.77 23.12 28.61
CA PRO A 96 -2.73 22.27 29.79
C PRO A 96 -4.12 22.02 30.37
N ASN A 97 -4.36 20.79 30.86
CA ASN A 97 -5.61 20.37 31.50
C ASN A 97 -6.86 20.55 30.61
N SER A 98 -6.68 20.53 29.28
CA SER A 98 -7.76 20.74 28.31
C SER A 98 -7.95 19.53 27.41
N LYS A 99 -9.19 19.32 26.97
CA LYS A 99 -9.53 18.36 25.91
C LYS A 99 -9.54 19.01 24.52
N ALA A 100 -9.18 20.29 24.42
CA ALA A 100 -9.05 20.99 23.15
C ALA A 100 -8.03 20.28 22.26
N LYS A 101 -8.28 20.28 20.95
CA LYS A 101 -7.30 19.77 20.00
C LYS A 101 -6.06 20.67 20.05
N PRO A 102 -4.85 20.09 20.03
CA PRO A 102 -3.64 20.89 20.00
C PRO A 102 -3.58 21.71 18.71
N ILE A 103 -2.96 22.89 18.80
CA ILE A 103 -2.69 23.74 17.65
C ILE A 103 -1.40 23.24 17.02
N VAL A 104 -1.42 22.93 15.73
CA VAL A 104 -0.26 22.41 15.01
C VAL A 104 0.17 23.45 13.99
N ILE A 105 1.38 23.98 14.15
CA ILE A 105 2.03 24.84 13.16
C ILE A 105 3.14 24.02 12.51
N ASP A 106 2.82 23.41 11.37
CA ASP A 106 3.74 22.61 10.58
C ASP A 106 3.55 22.94 9.09
N PRO A 107 4.29 23.92 8.56
CA PRO A 107 4.20 24.31 7.16
C PRO A 107 4.81 23.28 6.21
N THR A 108 5.58 22.31 6.73
CA THR A 108 6.22 21.28 5.92
C THR A 108 5.29 20.10 5.66
N GLY A 109 4.43 19.76 6.62
CA GLY A 109 3.56 18.59 6.61
C GLY A 109 4.29 17.26 6.80
N TYR A 110 5.61 17.27 7.06
CA TYR A 110 6.43 16.07 7.26
C TYR A 110 7.17 16.05 8.60
N GLY A 111 7.14 17.14 9.36
CA GLY A 111 7.82 17.21 10.65
C GLY A 111 7.22 16.24 11.66
N ALA A 112 8.04 15.78 12.61
CA ALA A 112 7.61 14.87 13.67
C ALA A 112 7.92 15.42 15.07
N ILE A 113 7.13 15.03 16.07
CA ILE A 113 7.59 15.04 17.45
C ILE A 113 8.54 13.86 17.62
N VAL A 114 9.78 14.13 18.04
CA VAL A 114 10.86 13.14 18.12
C VAL A 114 11.20 12.84 19.57
N ILE A 115 11.15 11.57 19.95
CA ILE A 115 11.58 11.06 21.25
C ILE A 115 12.80 10.16 21.06
N GLY A 116 13.86 10.40 21.85
CA GLY A 116 15.19 9.81 21.63
C GLY A 116 16.04 10.62 20.65
N GLU A 117 17.23 10.12 20.33
CA GLU A 117 18.17 10.78 19.42
C GLU A 117 17.97 10.29 17.98
N PRO A 118 17.78 11.19 16.99
CA PRO A 118 17.71 10.83 15.58
C PRO A 118 19.11 10.46 15.06
N ASN A 119 19.48 9.19 15.20
CA ASN A 119 20.71 8.61 14.65
C ASN A 119 20.37 7.71 13.45
N LYS A 120 21.15 7.76 12.37
CA LYS A 120 20.98 6.88 11.20
C LYS A 120 21.15 5.39 11.53
N ALA A 121 21.88 5.08 12.60
CA ALA A 121 22.04 3.72 13.11
C ALA A 121 20.82 3.23 13.90
N ASN A 122 19.97 4.13 14.39
CA ASN A 122 18.80 3.79 15.17
C ASN A 122 17.64 3.39 14.26
N GLU A 123 16.87 2.41 14.69
CA GLU A 123 15.57 2.12 14.07
C GLU A 123 14.59 3.23 14.47
N VAL A 124 13.88 3.77 13.48
CA VAL A 124 12.86 4.79 13.71
C VAL A 124 11.50 4.12 13.75
N ILE A 125 10.73 4.28 14.82
CA ILE A 125 9.37 3.72 14.93
C ILE A 125 8.36 4.86 14.86
N ALA A 126 7.45 4.79 13.89
CA ALA A 126 6.53 5.88 13.57
C ALA A 126 5.09 5.60 14.04
N PHE A 127 4.49 6.61 14.70
CA PHE A 127 3.13 6.56 15.22
C PHE A 127 2.27 7.71 14.67
N ASN A 128 0.96 7.47 14.62
CA ASN A 128 -0.03 8.48 14.24
C ASN A 128 -0.75 9.12 15.45
N ASP A 129 -0.43 8.67 16.66
CA ASP A 129 -0.91 9.18 17.94
C ASP A 129 0.22 9.26 18.97
N ALA A 130 0.14 10.26 19.84
CA ALA A 130 1.19 10.53 20.81
C ALA A 130 1.18 9.54 21.98
N ASP A 131 0.01 9.11 22.44
CA ASP A 131 -0.13 8.18 23.57
C ASP A 131 0.61 6.87 23.28
N SER A 132 0.38 6.25 22.12
CA SER A 132 1.06 5.02 21.74
C SER A 132 2.57 5.20 21.58
N GLY A 133 3.01 6.28 20.93
CA GLY A 133 4.45 6.53 20.76
C GLY A 133 5.19 6.72 22.09
N ILE A 134 4.57 7.43 23.04
CA ILE A 134 5.10 7.63 24.39
C ILE A 134 5.13 6.31 25.16
N ASP A 135 4.02 5.58 25.17
CA ASP A 135 3.93 4.32 25.90
C ASP A 135 4.92 3.29 25.32
N VAL A 136 5.09 3.22 23.99
CA VAL A 136 6.12 2.37 23.38
C VAL A 136 7.52 2.80 23.80
N TYR A 137 7.86 4.09 23.75
CA TYR A 137 9.17 4.56 24.22
C TYR A 137 9.45 4.11 25.67
N MET A 138 8.46 4.26 26.55
CA MET A 138 8.58 3.90 27.97
C MET A 138 8.74 2.39 28.22
N HIS A 139 8.18 1.54 27.36
CA HIS A 139 8.40 0.09 27.44
C HIS A 139 9.77 -0.31 26.88
N LEU A 140 10.24 0.37 25.82
CA LEU A 140 11.51 0.05 25.17
C LEU A 140 12.72 0.54 25.98
N MET A 141 12.71 1.81 26.41
CA MET A 141 13.84 2.51 27.07
C MET A 141 15.20 2.26 26.38
N ALA A 142 15.19 2.10 25.06
CA ALA A 142 16.32 1.63 24.28
C ALA A 142 16.99 2.79 23.53
N SER A 143 18.31 2.96 23.69
CA SER A 143 19.08 4.06 23.08
C SER A 143 19.23 3.94 21.56
N ASP A 144 18.96 2.76 21.01
CA ASP A 144 19.06 2.44 19.59
C ASP A 144 17.72 2.58 18.85
N LYS A 145 16.70 3.14 19.50
CA LYS A 145 15.37 3.39 18.93
C LYS A 145 15.03 4.87 19.01
N THR A 146 14.45 5.39 17.95
CA THR A 146 13.92 6.76 17.89
C THR A 146 12.43 6.69 17.59
N ILE A 147 11.60 7.31 18.42
CA ILE A 147 10.16 7.36 18.17
C ILE A 147 9.83 8.66 17.46
N ILE A 148 9.09 8.57 16.35
CA ILE A 148 8.56 9.74 15.65
C ILE A 148 7.03 9.69 15.68
N ILE A 149 6.41 10.80 16.06
CA ILE A 149 4.96 10.91 16.19
C ILE A 149 4.47 11.98 15.22
N SER A 150 3.48 11.62 14.40
CA SER A 150 2.81 12.57 13.52
C SER A 150 2.07 13.61 14.37
N PRO A 151 2.37 14.91 14.23
CA PRO A 151 1.68 15.97 14.96
C PRO A 151 0.24 16.15 14.45
N HIS A 152 -0.07 15.61 13.26
CA HIS A 152 -1.39 15.65 12.64
C HIS A 152 -2.09 14.30 12.73
N LYS A 153 -3.42 14.33 12.92
CA LYS A 153 -4.28 13.13 12.82
C LYS A 153 -4.71 12.79 11.38
N THR A 154 -4.16 13.48 10.38
CA THR A 154 -4.56 13.28 8.97
C THR A 154 -3.73 12.19 8.31
N LYS A 155 -4.40 11.37 7.49
CA LYS A 155 -3.76 10.31 6.71
C LYS A 155 -2.63 10.83 5.79
N GLN A 156 -2.81 12.01 5.22
CA GLN A 156 -1.83 12.57 4.29
C GLN A 156 -0.54 13.02 4.99
N CYS A 157 -0.63 13.65 6.18
CA CYS A 157 0.55 14.08 6.92
C CYS A 157 1.36 12.90 7.44
N LEU A 158 0.71 11.84 7.95
CA LEU A 158 1.42 10.63 8.36
C LEU A 158 2.21 10.03 7.19
N LYS A 159 1.59 9.91 5.99
CA LYS A 159 2.30 9.41 4.81
C LYS A 159 3.51 10.27 4.46
N LYS A 160 3.34 11.60 4.45
CA LYS A 160 4.43 12.55 4.16
C LYS A 160 5.57 12.46 5.18
N MET A 161 5.25 12.36 6.46
CA MET A 161 6.23 12.18 7.54
C MET A 161 7.02 10.88 7.32
N VAL A 162 6.35 9.73 7.21
CA VAL A 162 7.03 8.44 6.98
C VAL A 162 7.90 8.48 5.72
N GLN A 163 7.42 9.08 4.62
CA GLN A 163 8.19 9.27 3.39
C GLN A 163 9.44 10.14 3.57
N HIS A 164 9.34 11.24 4.32
CA HIS A 164 10.47 12.12 4.58
C HIS A 164 11.53 11.40 5.41
N TRP A 165 11.12 10.77 6.51
CA TRP A 165 12.03 10.14 7.47
C TRP A 165 12.69 8.86 6.92
N SER A 166 11.98 8.07 6.12
CA SER A 166 12.51 6.86 5.46
C SER A 166 13.65 7.09 4.47
N SER A 167 13.87 8.33 4.05
CA SER A 167 15.01 8.65 3.19
C SER A 167 16.35 8.69 3.94
N GLY A 168 16.35 8.75 5.27
CA GLY A 168 17.54 8.83 6.12
C GLY A 168 17.81 7.60 6.98
N SER A 169 16.75 6.93 7.46
CA SER A 169 16.80 5.79 8.39
C SER A 169 15.76 4.72 7.99
N GLN A 170 15.91 3.51 8.52
CA GLN A 170 14.84 2.50 8.45
C GLN A 170 13.69 2.93 9.37
N VAL A 171 12.50 3.07 8.79
CA VAL A 171 11.29 3.46 9.52
C VAL A 171 10.36 2.26 9.62
N THR A 172 9.98 1.87 10.83
CA THR A 172 9.00 0.83 11.13
C THR A 172 7.69 1.47 11.58
N VAL A 173 6.56 0.97 11.05
CA VAL A 173 5.22 1.41 11.41
C VAL A 173 4.47 0.23 12.01
N PRO A 174 4.25 0.22 13.34
CA PRO A 174 3.44 -0.81 13.98
C PRO A 174 1.98 -0.72 13.54
N MET A 175 1.37 -1.87 13.30
CA MET A 175 -0.05 -1.98 12.97
C MET A 175 -0.59 -3.37 13.28
N THR A 176 -1.91 -3.52 13.26
CA THR A 176 -2.61 -4.80 13.40
C THR A 176 -3.13 -5.29 12.04
N LEU A 177 -3.54 -6.56 11.98
CA LEU A 177 -4.18 -7.12 10.78
C LEU A 177 -5.45 -6.36 10.35
N ASP A 178 -6.12 -5.69 11.28
CA ASP A 178 -7.34 -4.93 11.02
C ASP A 178 -7.06 -3.52 10.46
N ASP A 179 -5.81 -3.04 10.51
CA ASP A 179 -5.40 -1.70 10.08
C ASP A 179 -5.20 -1.59 8.55
N LYS A 180 -6.06 -2.24 7.77
CA LYS A 180 -6.01 -2.23 6.29
C LYS A 180 -6.00 -0.81 5.71
N GLY A 181 -6.68 0.12 6.38
CA GLY A 181 -6.71 1.52 5.97
C GLY A 181 -5.36 2.25 6.12
N LEU A 182 -4.56 1.87 7.11
CA LEU A 182 -3.21 2.42 7.34
C LEU A 182 -2.21 1.79 6.36
N MET A 183 -2.32 0.48 6.15
CA MET A 183 -1.51 -0.25 5.18
C MET A 183 -1.63 0.33 3.77
N ASN A 184 -2.88 0.50 3.30
CA ASN A 184 -3.18 1.12 2.01
C ASN A 184 -2.67 2.56 1.90
N GLN A 185 -2.75 3.32 2.98
CA GLN A 185 -2.27 4.70 3.01
C GLN A 185 -0.76 4.76 2.80
N LEU A 186 0.00 3.86 3.43
CA LEU A 186 1.46 3.82 3.39
C LEU A 186 2.02 2.99 2.24
N ALA A 187 1.15 2.48 1.36
CA ALA A 187 1.57 1.73 0.19
C ALA A 187 2.57 2.51 -0.67
N GLY A 188 3.67 1.83 -1.00
CA GLY A 188 4.80 2.32 -1.80
C GLY A 188 5.78 3.24 -1.10
N VAL A 189 5.68 3.39 0.22
CA VAL A 189 6.63 4.17 1.01
C VAL A 189 7.83 3.30 1.38
N LYS A 190 9.05 3.84 1.38
CA LYS A 190 10.30 3.13 1.74
C LYS A 190 10.41 2.84 3.26
N ALA A 191 9.40 2.21 3.83
CA ALA A 191 9.30 1.92 5.26
C ALA A 191 8.92 0.46 5.46
N GLN A 192 8.95 0.00 6.70
CA GLN A 192 8.53 -1.33 7.10
C GLN A 192 7.22 -1.27 7.88
N ALA A 193 6.30 -2.20 7.65
CA ALA A 193 5.17 -2.44 8.54
C ALA A 193 5.53 -3.58 9.50
N LEU A 194 5.21 -3.41 10.78
CA LEU A 194 5.27 -4.44 11.81
C LEU A 194 3.84 -4.83 12.14
N VAL A 195 3.36 -5.91 11.51
CA VAL A 195 1.99 -6.40 11.64
C VAL A 195 1.93 -7.42 12.76
N THR A 196 1.08 -7.17 13.74
CA THR A 196 0.94 -7.98 14.96
C THR A 196 -0.51 -8.34 15.22
N VAL A 197 -0.76 -9.36 16.04
CA VAL A 197 -2.11 -9.84 16.38
C VAL A 197 -2.89 -8.88 17.27
N ALA A 198 -2.21 -8.00 17.98
CA ALA A 198 -2.79 -6.95 18.82
C ALA A 198 -1.92 -5.69 18.78
N HIS A 199 -2.45 -4.57 19.23
CA HIS A 199 -1.70 -3.30 19.25
C HIS A 199 -0.35 -3.44 19.97
N ILE A 200 0.72 -2.84 19.42
CA ILE A 200 2.09 -3.03 19.92
C ILE A 200 2.27 -2.68 21.40
N VAL A 201 1.55 -1.66 21.91
CA VAL A 201 1.57 -1.30 23.34
C VAL A 201 1.06 -2.45 24.20
N THR A 202 0.01 -3.15 23.76
CA THR A 202 -0.54 -4.32 24.46
C THR A 202 0.45 -5.48 24.45
N MET A 203 1.12 -5.72 23.31
CA MET A 203 2.13 -6.75 23.19
C MET A 203 3.31 -6.48 24.14
N LEU A 204 3.79 -5.23 24.19
CA LEU A 204 4.93 -4.81 25.02
C LEU A 204 4.66 -4.87 26.54
N GLN A 205 3.41 -5.02 26.97
CA GLN A 205 3.09 -5.25 28.40
C GLN A 205 3.49 -6.67 28.84
N HIS A 206 3.64 -7.59 27.90
CA HIS A 206 3.88 -9.01 28.18
C HIS A 206 5.21 -9.49 27.61
N ASP A 207 5.65 -8.92 26.49
CA ASP A 207 6.80 -9.39 25.73
C ASP A 207 7.80 -8.27 25.45
N SER A 208 9.10 -8.61 25.38
CA SER A 208 10.12 -7.70 24.84
C SER A 208 9.91 -7.46 23.35
N TYR A 209 10.40 -6.32 22.83
CA TYR A 209 10.33 -6.02 21.41
C TYR A 209 10.97 -7.12 20.54
N GLU A 210 12.10 -7.68 20.97
CA GLU A 210 12.78 -8.77 20.28
C GLU A 210 11.94 -10.05 20.22
N ALA A 211 11.17 -10.33 21.28
CA ALA A 211 10.25 -11.47 21.34
C ALA A 211 9.06 -11.28 20.39
N ILE A 212 8.50 -10.07 20.35
CA ILE A 212 7.42 -9.72 19.40
C ILE A 212 7.91 -9.91 17.96
N LEU A 213 9.12 -9.45 17.63
CA LEU A 213 9.70 -9.62 16.30
C LEU A 213 9.97 -11.08 15.92
N ALA A 214 10.19 -11.95 16.92
CA ALA A 214 10.46 -13.38 16.71
C ALA A 214 9.19 -14.24 16.71
N ASP A 215 8.03 -13.68 17.06
CA ASP A 215 6.76 -14.40 17.11
C ASP A 215 6.31 -14.85 15.70
N SER A 216 5.73 -16.05 15.60
CA SER A 216 5.30 -16.61 14.32
C SER A 216 4.10 -15.88 13.69
N ASP A 217 3.30 -15.22 14.51
CA ASP A 217 2.13 -14.45 14.06
C ASP A 217 2.49 -12.99 13.73
N THR A 218 3.74 -12.58 14.02
CA THR A 218 4.26 -11.27 13.62
C THR A 218 4.78 -11.31 12.19
N GLN A 219 4.37 -10.32 11.39
CA GLN A 219 4.85 -10.16 10.02
C GLN A 219 5.58 -8.83 9.85
N LEU A 220 6.73 -8.93 9.21
CA LEU A 220 7.58 -7.82 8.85
C LEU A 220 7.57 -7.64 7.35
N ILE A 221 7.38 -6.40 6.94
CA ILE A 221 7.05 -6.13 5.55
C ILE A 221 7.70 -4.86 5.11
N ASN A 222 8.33 -4.90 3.94
CA ASN A 222 8.64 -3.72 3.16
C ASN A 222 7.42 -3.08 2.45
N LEU A 223 7.01 -1.89 2.92
CA LEU A 223 5.93 -1.08 2.33
C LEU A 223 6.28 -0.53 0.95
N GLN A 224 7.56 -0.51 0.56
CA GLN A 224 7.95 -0.05 -0.78
C GLN A 224 7.41 -1.00 -1.85
N ASP A 225 7.39 -2.29 -1.51
CA ASP A 225 6.96 -3.36 -2.40
C ASP A 225 5.43 -3.36 -2.59
N THR A 226 4.70 -2.62 -1.75
CA THR A 226 3.24 -2.47 -1.87
C THR A 226 2.81 -1.30 -2.77
N ALA A 227 3.75 -0.57 -3.39
CA ALA A 227 3.46 0.55 -4.31
C ALA A 227 2.55 0.16 -5.50
N TYR A 228 2.65 -1.09 -5.95
CA TYR A 228 1.95 -1.63 -7.11
C TYR A 228 1.02 -2.80 -6.74
N TYR A 229 0.83 -2.99 -5.43
CA TYR A 229 0.21 -4.15 -4.79
C TYR A 229 -0.35 -3.71 -3.45
N PRO A 230 -1.66 -3.46 -3.31
CA PRO A 230 -2.21 -3.03 -2.03
C PRO A 230 -2.00 -4.01 -0.86
N GLU A 231 -1.49 -5.24 -1.06
CA GLU A 231 -1.30 -6.18 0.05
C GLU A 231 -0.46 -7.46 -0.29
N TRP A 232 0.72 -7.64 0.32
CA TRP A 232 1.13 -8.91 0.97
C TRP A 232 1.44 -10.26 0.24
N ARG A 233 1.89 -10.37 -1.02
CA ARG A 233 2.03 -11.72 -1.63
C ARG A 233 3.40 -12.10 -2.22
N ASP A 234 3.98 -13.20 -1.71
CA ASP A 234 4.71 -14.19 -2.51
C ASP A 234 3.72 -14.87 -3.47
N ASP A 235 3.28 -14.17 -4.51
CA ASP A 235 2.33 -14.68 -5.51
C ASP A 235 3.09 -15.18 -6.75
N PRO A 236 3.27 -16.49 -6.96
CA PRO A 236 3.82 -16.97 -8.22
C PRO A 236 2.86 -16.59 -9.36
N GLN A 237 3.42 -16.11 -10.48
CA GLN A 237 2.63 -15.94 -11.69
C GLN A 237 1.89 -17.25 -12.00
N LEU A 238 0.57 -17.13 -12.17
CA LEU A 238 -0.28 -18.28 -12.42
C LEU A 238 -0.02 -18.88 -13.81
N ASN A 239 0.51 -18.08 -14.73
CA ASN A 239 0.81 -18.50 -16.09
C ASN A 239 1.99 -17.75 -16.71
N GLU A 240 2.42 -18.20 -17.89
CA GLU A 240 3.49 -17.53 -18.63
C GLU A 240 3.02 -16.15 -19.11
N PRO A 241 3.79 -15.07 -18.88
CA PRO A 241 3.42 -13.75 -19.35
C PRO A 241 3.24 -13.69 -20.87
N MET A 242 2.15 -13.08 -21.32
CA MET A 242 1.95 -12.84 -22.75
C MET A 242 2.50 -11.48 -23.14
N ILE A 243 3.59 -11.46 -23.90
CA ILE A 243 4.12 -10.23 -24.50
C ILE A 243 3.12 -9.68 -25.53
N TYR A 244 2.82 -8.38 -25.44
CA TYR A 244 1.95 -7.69 -26.38
C TYR A 244 2.35 -6.23 -26.55
N SER A 245 2.71 -5.86 -27.78
CA SER A 245 3.19 -4.52 -28.12
C SER A 245 4.38 -4.11 -27.25
N ASP A 246 4.28 -3.01 -26.50
CA ASP A 246 5.32 -2.44 -25.65
C ASP A 246 5.11 -2.82 -24.17
N GLY A 247 4.47 -3.96 -23.92
CA GLY A 247 4.20 -4.48 -22.60
C GLY A 247 3.94 -5.97 -22.60
N ARG A 248 3.48 -6.48 -21.46
CA ARG A 248 3.06 -7.88 -21.30
C ARG A 248 1.88 -8.00 -20.36
N PHE A 249 1.10 -9.04 -20.58
CA PHE A 249 0.06 -9.47 -19.68
C PHE A 249 0.64 -10.40 -18.64
N GLU A 250 0.25 -10.19 -17.39
CA GLU A 250 0.71 -10.98 -16.26
C GLU A 250 -0.50 -11.36 -15.41
N LEU A 251 -0.61 -12.66 -15.13
CA LEU A 251 -1.67 -13.22 -14.32
C LEU A 251 -1.13 -13.66 -12.97
N TYR A 252 -1.80 -13.23 -11.92
CA TYR A 252 -1.52 -13.55 -10.52
C TYR A 252 -2.82 -13.98 -9.83
N HIS A 253 -2.76 -14.47 -8.59
CA HIS A 253 -3.99 -14.84 -7.86
C HIS A 253 -4.87 -13.62 -7.50
N ASP A 254 -4.45 -12.38 -7.75
CA ASP A 254 -5.24 -11.16 -7.49
C ASP A 254 -5.76 -10.48 -8.77
N GLY A 255 -5.23 -10.83 -9.95
CA GLY A 255 -5.80 -10.34 -11.18
C GLY A 255 -4.94 -10.58 -12.42
N LEU A 256 -5.55 -10.19 -13.53
CA LEU A 256 -4.87 -10.01 -14.80
C LEU A 256 -4.48 -8.54 -14.96
N PHE A 257 -3.21 -8.30 -15.27
CA PHE A 257 -2.67 -6.97 -15.47
C PHE A 257 -2.03 -6.83 -16.84
N PHE A 258 -2.11 -5.64 -17.42
CA PHE A 258 -1.26 -5.25 -18.54
C PHE A 258 -0.16 -4.30 -18.05
N VAL A 259 1.08 -4.70 -18.27
CA VAL A 259 2.25 -4.11 -17.64
C VAL A 259 3.23 -3.64 -18.70
N LYS A 260 3.65 -2.38 -18.60
CA LYS A 260 4.75 -1.83 -19.40
C LYS A 260 5.92 -1.58 -18.48
N TYR A 261 7.08 -2.04 -18.91
CA TYR A 261 8.33 -1.84 -18.18
C TYR A 261 9.10 -0.66 -18.78
N ASN A 262 9.99 -0.08 -17.98
CA ASN A 262 11.01 0.82 -18.50
C ASN A 262 12.11 -0.03 -19.12
N ASP A 263 12.36 0.18 -20.41
CA ASP A 263 13.42 -0.53 -21.15
C ASP A 263 14.80 0.12 -20.96
N ASP A 264 14.87 1.23 -20.20
CA ASP A 264 16.05 2.06 -20.04
C ASP A 264 17.16 1.40 -19.20
N ASP A 265 16.79 0.48 -18.28
CA ASP A 265 17.74 -0.27 -17.45
C ASP A 265 17.27 -1.73 -17.25
N PRO A 266 17.78 -2.68 -18.06
CA PRO A 266 17.44 -4.10 -17.94
C PRO A 266 17.86 -4.73 -16.59
N ALA A 267 18.79 -4.12 -15.85
CA ALA A 267 19.22 -4.58 -14.54
C ALA A 267 18.30 -4.08 -13.41
N ASN A 268 17.43 -3.11 -13.69
CA ASN A 268 16.51 -2.52 -12.73
C ASN A 268 15.12 -2.31 -13.35
N ILE A 269 14.43 -3.45 -13.57
CA ILE A 269 13.13 -3.52 -14.21
C ILE A 269 12.08 -2.81 -13.34
N THR A 270 11.77 -1.56 -13.69
CA THR A 270 10.69 -0.78 -13.07
C THR A 270 9.50 -0.68 -14.03
N PHE A 271 8.29 -0.64 -13.49
CA PHE A 271 7.09 -0.49 -14.32
C PHE A 271 6.94 0.97 -14.78
N LYS A 272 6.87 1.18 -16.09
CA LYS A 272 6.40 2.44 -16.69
C LYS A 272 4.92 2.65 -16.43
N SER A 273 4.13 1.57 -16.47
CA SER A 273 2.71 1.58 -16.14
C SER A 273 2.20 0.17 -15.84
N LYS A 274 1.33 0.02 -14.84
CA LYS A 274 0.61 -1.24 -14.52
C LYS A 274 -0.89 -0.97 -14.56
N ALA A 275 -1.63 -1.65 -15.43
CA ALA A 275 -3.06 -1.45 -15.62
C ALA A 275 -3.83 -2.73 -15.24
N PHE A 276 -4.75 -2.62 -14.27
CA PHE A 276 -5.69 -3.70 -13.94
C PHE A 276 -6.66 -3.96 -15.10
N VAL A 277 -6.87 -5.23 -15.42
CA VAL A 277 -7.78 -5.68 -16.49
C VAL A 277 -9.04 -6.31 -15.90
N CYS A 278 -8.87 -7.37 -15.11
CA CYS A 278 -9.94 -8.08 -14.41
C CYS A 278 -9.38 -8.91 -13.23
N SER A 279 -10.27 -9.48 -12.41
CA SER A 279 -9.91 -10.54 -11.45
C SER A 279 -9.35 -11.78 -12.19
N PRO A 280 -8.66 -12.72 -11.50
CA PRO A 280 -7.87 -13.76 -12.16
C PRO A 280 -8.69 -14.62 -13.13
N ILE A 281 -8.21 -14.72 -14.37
CA ILE A 281 -8.79 -15.60 -15.39
C ILE A 281 -7.69 -16.28 -16.21
N GLU A 282 -7.70 -17.61 -16.21
CA GLU A 282 -6.75 -18.43 -16.95
C GLU A 282 -7.31 -18.88 -18.29
N VAL A 283 -6.45 -18.86 -19.32
CA VAL A 283 -6.73 -19.50 -20.60
C VAL A 283 -6.11 -20.90 -20.59
N ILE A 284 -6.94 -21.93 -20.43
CA ILE A 284 -6.51 -23.32 -20.20
C ILE A 284 -6.26 -24.09 -21.51
N ALA A 285 -6.99 -23.76 -22.57
CA ALA A 285 -6.86 -24.42 -23.87
C ALA A 285 -7.51 -23.61 -25.00
N LYS A 286 -7.12 -23.91 -26.23
CA LYS A 286 -7.92 -23.59 -27.43
C LYS A 286 -9.03 -24.63 -27.56
N THR A 287 -10.28 -24.21 -27.68
CA THR A 287 -11.42 -25.12 -27.84
C THR A 287 -11.80 -25.25 -29.31
N ARG A 288 -12.30 -26.43 -29.69
CA ARG A 288 -12.97 -26.68 -30.96
C ARG A 288 -14.08 -27.72 -30.80
N ASP A 289 -15.09 -27.66 -31.67
CA ASP A 289 -16.05 -28.74 -31.87
C ASP A 289 -15.44 -29.93 -32.64
N THR A 290 -16.22 -31.01 -32.76
CA THR A 290 -15.87 -32.22 -33.52
C THR A 290 -15.62 -31.93 -35.00
N GLY A 291 -16.42 -31.05 -35.60
CA GLY A 291 -16.29 -30.63 -36.99
C GLY A 291 -15.19 -29.59 -37.25
N SER A 292 -14.54 -29.07 -36.21
CA SER A 292 -13.56 -27.97 -36.31
C SER A 292 -14.14 -26.70 -36.97
N THR A 293 -15.45 -26.49 -36.84
CA THR A 293 -16.20 -25.34 -37.36
C THR A 293 -16.28 -24.18 -36.37
N THR A 294 -16.23 -24.48 -35.06
CA THR A 294 -16.42 -23.51 -33.98
C THR A 294 -15.21 -23.52 -33.07
N TRP A 295 -14.49 -22.40 -33.02
CA TRP A 295 -13.28 -22.25 -32.22
C TRP A 295 -13.44 -21.25 -31.07
N GLY A 296 -12.73 -21.51 -29.99
CA GLY A 296 -12.84 -20.72 -28.77
C GLY A 296 -11.61 -20.76 -27.86
N ARG A 297 -11.84 -20.35 -26.61
CA ARG A 297 -10.91 -20.44 -25.49
C ARG A 297 -11.63 -21.11 -24.33
N LEU A 298 -10.96 -22.07 -23.69
CA LEU A 298 -11.39 -22.58 -22.41
C LEU A 298 -10.86 -21.64 -21.33
N LEU A 299 -11.77 -20.98 -20.64
CA LEU A 299 -11.48 -20.03 -19.57
C LEU A 299 -11.80 -20.65 -18.22
N GLN A 300 -10.98 -20.34 -17.21
CA GLN A 300 -11.21 -20.75 -15.83
C GLN A 300 -10.96 -19.57 -14.89
N TRP A 301 -11.86 -19.34 -13.95
CA TRP A 301 -11.74 -18.31 -12.91
C TRP A 301 -12.46 -18.73 -11.63
N ARG A 302 -12.40 -17.89 -10.61
CA ARG A 302 -13.20 -18.00 -9.38
C ARG A 302 -13.95 -16.70 -9.15
N ASP A 303 -15.15 -16.79 -8.60
CA ASP A 303 -15.88 -15.61 -8.10
C ASP A 303 -15.40 -15.22 -6.69
N ASP A 304 -15.97 -14.15 -6.13
CA ASP A 304 -15.62 -13.62 -4.81
C ASP A 304 -15.92 -14.60 -3.66
N ASP A 305 -16.82 -15.58 -3.88
CA ASP A 305 -17.12 -16.68 -2.95
C ASP A 305 -16.17 -17.88 -3.15
N GLY A 306 -15.22 -17.78 -4.08
CA GLY A 306 -14.23 -18.81 -4.38
C GLY A 306 -14.77 -19.97 -5.24
N VAL A 307 -16.00 -19.88 -5.75
CA VAL A 307 -16.62 -20.91 -6.58
C VAL A 307 -15.89 -20.97 -7.93
N PRO A 308 -15.39 -22.14 -8.35
CA PRO A 308 -14.72 -22.27 -9.63
C PRO A 308 -15.72 -22.24 -10.78
N HIS A 309 -15.43 -21.41 -11.78
CA HIS A 309 -16.18 -21.32 -13.02
C HIS A 309 -15.32 -21.77 -14.19
N THR A 310 -15.94 -22.35 -15.21
CA THR A 310 -15.26 -22.79 -16.42
C THR A 310 -16.17 -22.54 -17.63
N TRP A 311 -15.61 -21.93 -18.66
CA TRP A 311 -16.37 -21.60 -19.86
C TRP A 311 -15.56 -21.82 -21.13
N SER A 312 -16.12 -22.62 -22.05
CA SER A 312 -15.64 -22.67 -23.44
C SER A 312 -16.19 -21.47 -24.20
N MET A 313 -15.53 -20.33 -24.06
CA MET A 313 -15.90 -19.08 -24.71
C MET A 313 -15.66 -19.14 -26.23
N PRO A 314 -16.69 -18.97 -27.08
CA PRO A 314 -16.51 -18.85 -28.52
C PRO A 314 -15.75 -17.56 -28.87
N LEU A 315 -14.71 -17.66 -29.70
CA LEU A 315 -13.97 -16.48 -30.15
C LEU A 315 -14.80 -15.54 -31.03
N ALA A 316 -15.86 -16.06 -31.66
CA ALA A 316 -16.80 -15.25 -32.43
C ALA A 316 -17.44 -14.13 -31.60
N LEU A 317 -17.58 -14.31 -30.28
CA LEU A 317 -18.09 -13.27 -29.38
C LEU A 317 -17.17 -12.04 -29.30
N LEU A 318 -15.86 -12.20 -29.52
CA LEU A 318 -14.91 -11.09 -29.56
C LEU A 318 -15.00 -10.28 -30.86
N GLN A 319 -15.45 -10.90 -31.95
CA GLN A 319 -15.58 -10.26 -33.26
C GLN A 319 -16.94 -9.58 -33.48
N GLY A 320 -17.95 -9.98 -32.69
CA GLY A 320 -19.26 -9.33 -32.62
C GLY A 320 -19.30 -8.23 -31.56
N ASP A 321 -20.34 -8.23 -30.72
CA ASP A 321 -20.40 -7.34 -29.56
C ASP A 321 -19.65 -7.94 -28.38
N ALA A 322 -18.41 -7.49 -28.17
CA ALA A 322 -17.57 -7.87 -27.05
C ALA A 322 -18.21 -7.58 -25.67
N ARG A 323 -19.31 -6.82 -25.58
CA ARG A 323 -20.07 -6.65 -24.33
C ARG A 323 -20.80 -7.93 -23.92
N GLU A 324 -21.20 -8.78 -24.85
CA GLU A 324 -21.96 -10.00 -24.57
C GLU A 324 -21.12 -10.98 -23.73
N TYR A 325 -19.87 -11.24 -24.12
CA TYR A 325 -19.02 -12.14 -23.34
C TYR A 325 -18.61 -11.54 -21.99
N ARG A 326 -18.37 -10.22 -21.93
CA ARG A 326 -18.07 -9.54 -20.66
C ARG A 326 -19.25 -9.55 -19.70
N LYS A 327 -20.48 -9.42 -20.22
CA LYS A 327 -21.71 -9.54 -19.43
C LYS A 327 -21.84 -10.94 -18.83
N GLU A 328 -21.51 -11.97 -19.59
CA GLU A 328 -21.53 -13.35 -19.11
C GLU A 328 -20.44 -13.62 -18.06
N LEU A 329 -19.20 -13.16 -18.29
CA LEU A 329 -18.14 -13.27 -17.30
C LEU A 329 -18.50 -12.54 -16.00
N ALA A 330 -19.07 -11.34 -16.10
CA ALA A 330 -19.48 -10.54 -14.95
C ALA A 330 -20.69 -11.14 -14.22
N SER A 331 -21.65 -11.76 -14.93
CA SER A 331 -22.80 -12.44 -14.29
C SER A 331 -22.39 -13.65 -13.46
N GLN A 332 -21.23 -14.25 -13.81
CA GLN A 332 -20.58 -15.35 -13.10
C GLN A 332 -19.45 -14.87 -12.17
N GLY A 333 -19.48 -13.60 -11.75
CA GLY A 333 -18.62 -13.08 -10.68
C GLY A 333 -17.21 -12.64 -11.09
N LEU A 334 -16.88 -12.56 -12.39
CA LEU A 334 -15.61 -11.97 -12.82
C LEU A 334 -15.67 -10.44 -12.71
N ASN A 335 -14.79 -9.84 -11.91
CA ASN A 335 -14.68 -8.39 -11.78
C ASN A 335 -13.85 -7.82 -12.93
N ILE A 336 -14.46 -6.98 -13.77
CA ILE A 336 -13.82 -6.39 -14.96
C ILE A 336 -13.70 -4.88 -14.77
N THR A 337 -12.54 -4.30 -15.15
CA THR A 337 -12.30 -2.85 -15.09
C THR A 337 -13.40 -2.00 -15.75
N THR A 338 -13.73 -0.87 -15.11
CA THR A 338 -14.65 0.14 -15.65
C THR A 338 -13.98 1.08 -16.67
N ASN A 339 -12.65 1.03 -16.80
CA ASN A 339 -11.91 1.85 -17.76
C ASN A 339 -12.06 1.29 -19.19
N PRO A 340 -12.61 2.06 -20.16
CA PRO A 340 -12.84 1.58 -21.52
C PRO A 340 -11.57 1.09 -22.23
N LYS A 341 -10.42 1.75 -22.02
CA LYS A 341 -9.16 1.38 -22.65
C LYS A 341 -8.63 0.06 -22.09
N GLN A 342 -8.75 -0.13 -20.78
CA GLN A 342 -8.30 -1.35 -20.11
C GLN A 342 -9.21 -2.55 -20.41
N ARG A 343 -10.51 -2.34 -20.66
CA ARG A 343 -11.40 -3.43 -21.11
C ARG A 343 -10.93 -4.10 -22.40
N ASN A 344 -10.38 -3.33 -23.33
CA ASN A 344 -9.84 -3.87 -24.59
C ASN A 344 -8.60 -4.76 -24.35
N TYR A 345 -7.92 -4.61 -23.21
CA TYR A 345 -6.83 -5.52 -22.83
C TYR A 345 -7.36 -6.92 -22.51
N LEU A 346 -8.57 -7.06 -21.97
CA LEU A 346 -9.19 -8.37 -21.74
C LEU A 346 -9.45 -9.09 -23.07
N ASP A 347 -10.00 -8.37 -24.05
CA ASP A 347 -10.24 -8.87 -25.40
C ASP A 347 -8.92 -9.39 -26.01
N THR A 348 -7.87 -8.58 -25.90
CA THR A 348 -6.53 -8.89 -26.41
C THR A 348 -5.93 -10.12 -25.73
N TYR A 349 -6.00 -10.20 -24.41
CA TYR A 349 -5.47 -11.32 -23.63
C TYR A 349 -6.14 -12.64 -24.00
N ILE A 350 -7.47 -12.70 -23.92
CA ILE A 350 -8.22 -13.92 -24.20
C ILE A 350 -7.98 -14.36 -25.65
N GLN A 351 -7.99 -13.41 -26.60
CA GLN A 351 -7.78 -13.73 -28.00
C GLN A 351 -6.39 -14.29 -28.28
N ASN A 352 -5.35 -13.70 -27.69
CA ASN A 352 -3.98 -13.91 -28.16
C ASN A 352 -3.12 -14.77 -27.22
N TYR A 353 -3.61 -15.13 -26.01
CA TYR A 353 -2.81 -15.88 -25.05
C TYR A 353 -2.17 -17.14 -25.67
N PRO A 354 -0.83 -17.27 -25.60
CA PRO A 354 -0.10 -18.29 -26.34
C PRO A 354 -0.25 -19.64 -25.65
N ILE A 355 -1.27 -20.40 -26.06
CA ILE A 355 -1.48 -21.77 -25.57
C ILE A 355 -1.53 -22.79 -26.70
N HIS A 356 -0.83 -23.90 -26.48
CA HIS A 356 -0.76 -25.04 -27.40
C HIS A 356 -1.76 -26.16 -27.03
N LYS A 357 -2.19 -26.23 -25.76
CA LYS A 357 -3.20 -27.19 -25.29
C LYS A 357 -4.51 -27.01 -26.07
N ARG A 358 -5.13 -28.13 -26.43
CA ARG A 358 -6.38 -28.17 -27.19
C ARG A 358 -7.45 -28.94 -26.43
N ALA A 359 -8.66 -28.41 -26.46
CA ALA A 359 -9.85 -29.00 -25.87
C ALA A 359 -10.88 -29.32 -26.96
N LEU A 360 -11.43 -30.54 -26.92
CA LEU A 360 -12.59 -30.93 -27.73
C LEU A 360 -13.86 -30.62 -26.95
N CYS A 361 -14.73 -29.79 -27.52
CA CYS A 361 -16.06 -29.55 -26.99
C CYS A 361 -17.01 -30.66 -27.45
N VAL A 362 -17.68 -31.31 -26.51
CA VAL A 362 -18.70 -32.33 -26.76
C VAL A 362 -20.06 -31.88 -26.24
N ASP A 363 -21.11 -32.26 -26.95
CA ASP A 363 -22.50 -31.87 -26.69
C ASP A 363 -23.25 -32.88 -25.80
N LYS A 364 -22.58 -33.96 -25.38
CA LYS A 364 -23.15 -35.03 -24.55
C LYS A 364 -22.22 -35.42 -23.42
N LEU A 365 -22.80 -35.57 -22.23
CA LEU A 365 -22.16 -36.17 -21.06
C LEU A 365 -21.96 -37.67 -21.27
N GLY A 366 -21.07 -38.26 -20.46
CA GLY A 366 -20.77 -39.69 -20.48
C GLY A 366 -19.43 -40.02 -21.12
N TRP A 367 -19.27 -41.27 -21.55
CA TRP A 367 -18.01 -41.76 -22.10
C TRP A 367 -17.71 -41.17 -23.48
N HIS A 368 -16.54 -40.55 -23.60
CA HIS A 368 -15.89 -40.19 -24.86
C HIS A 368 -14.48 -40.79 -24.85
N ASP A 369 -14.27 -41.80 -25.68
CA ASP A 369 -13.05 -42.61 -25.71
C ASP A 369 -12.64 -43.11 -24.30
N LYS A 370 -11.50 -42.65 -23.78
CA LYS A 370 -10.96 -43.03 -22.46
C LYS A 370 -11.31 -42.05 -21.34
N GLN A 371 -12.18 -41.07 -21.62
CA GLN A 371 -12.56 -40.02 -20.67
C GLN A 371 -14.07 -40.06 -20.42
N TYR A 372 -14.47 -39.90 -19.17
CA TYR A 372 -15.86 -39.76 -18.78
C TYR A 372 -16.17 -38.29 -18.49
N ILE A 373 -17.10 -37.71 -19.24
CA ILE A 373 -17.36 -36.27 -19.24
C ILE A 373 -18.54 -35.95 -18.32
N LEU A 374 -18.29 -35.07 -17.34
CA LEU A 374 -19.24 -34.48 -16.41
C LEU A 374 -19.51 -33.01 -16.79
N PRO A 375 -20.56 -32.37 -16.22
CA PRO A 375 -20.85 -30.97 -16.49
C PRO A 375 -19.69 -30.01 -16.16
N ASP A 376 -18.92 -30.33 -15.13
CA ASP A 376 -17.88 -29.48 -14.53
C ASP A 376 -16.45 -29.99 -14.78
N ARG A 377 -16.28 -31.25 -15.17
CA ARG A 377 -14.95 -31.87 -15.34
C ARG A 377 -14.95 -33.09 -16.27
N ALA A 378 -13.76 -33.54 -16.66
CA ALA A 378 -13.56 -34.84 -17.29
C ALA A 378 -12.76 -35.76 -16.36
N ILE A 379 -13.16 -37.03 -16.27
CA ILE A 379 -12.48 -38.06 -15.48
C ILE A 379 -11.78 -39.02 -16.44
N GLY A 380 -10.49 -39.26 -16.21
CA GLY A 380 -9.64 -40.05 -17.09
C GLY A 380 -8.82 -39.16 -18.03
N SER A 381 -7.75 -39.72 -18.59
CA SER A 381 -6.86 -39.01 -19.53
C SER A 381 -6.28 -40.01 -20.52
N ASP A 382 -6.22 -39.63 -21.78
CA ASP A 382 -5.44 -40.35 -22.80
C ASP A 382 -4.10 -39.66 -23.10
N GLY A 383 -3.80 -38.56 -22.39
CA GLY A 383 -2.62 -37.72 -22.56
C GLY A 383 -2.59 -36.90 -23.87
N LYS A 384 -3.61 -37.01 -24.73
CA LYS A 384 -3.59 -36.43 -26.08
C LYS A 384 -4.49 -35.21 -26.24
N GLN A 385 -5.66 -35.21 -25.61
CA GLN A 385 -6.62 -34.11 -25.79
C GLN A 385 -7.52 -33.92 -24.56
N LEU A 386 -7.69 -32.67 -24.12
CA LEU A 386 -8.68 -32.33 -23.10
C LEU A 386 -10.08 -32.46 -23.72
N ILE A 387 -11.06 -33.05 -23.04
CA ILE A 387 -12.46 -33.06 -23.50
C ILE A 387 -13.30 -32.27 -22.51
N VAL A 388 -14.11 -31.34 -23.01
CA VAL A 388 -14.93 -30.45 -22.20
C VAL A 388 -16.37 -30.54 -22.68
N TYR A 389 -17.31 -30.66 -21.75
CA TYR A 389 -18.72 -30.59 -22.08
C TYR A 389 -19.11 -29.14 -22.41
N GLN A 390 -19.77 -28.96 -23.55
CA GLN A 390 -20.42 -27.71 -23.91
C GLN A 390 -21.89 -27.99 -24.16
N SER A 391 -22.74 -27.55 -23.24
CA SER A 391 -24.19 -27.60 -23.47
C SER A 391 -24.53 -26.73 -24.68
N ALA A 392 -25.36 -27.24 -25.59
CA ALA A 392 -25.89 -26.48 -26.73
C ALA A 392 -26.59 -25.17 -26.31
N ASN A 393 -26.93 -25.03 -25.02
CA ASN A 393 -27.57 -23.84 -24.45
C ASN A 393 -26.61 -22.77 -23.91
N SER A 394 -25.28 -23.00 -23.87
CA SER A 394 -24.33 -22.04 -23.28
C SER A 394 -24.11 -20.76 -24.10
N ILE A 395 -24.77 -20.63 -25.26
CA ILE A 395 -24.79 -19.42 -26.10
C ILE A 395 -26.24 -18.87 -26.21
N ASN A 396 -27.26 -19.58 -25.73
CA ASN A 396 -28.68 -19.25 -25.94
C ASN A 396 -29.47 -18.88 -24.68
N SER A 397 -28.85 -18.80 -23.50
CA SER A 397 -29.56 -18.40 -22.27
C SER A 397 -30.11 -16.96 -22.29
N THR A 398 -29.79 -16.15 -23.30
CA THR A 398 -30.28 -14.77 -23.47
C THR A 398 -31.23 -14.54 -24.66
N LEU A 399 -31.66 -15.58 -25.38
CA LEU A 399 -32.64 -15.42 -26.50
C LEU A 399 -33.98 -16.14 -26.28
N THR A 400 -34.31 -16.60 -25.07
CA THR A 400 -35.63 -17.23 -24.80
C THR A 400 -36.27 -16.77 -23.49
N GLN A 401 -36.22 -15.46 -23.22
CA GLN A 401 -37.10 -14.82 -22.24
C GLN A 401 -37.87 -13.63 -22.84
N GLN A 402 -38.24 -13.73 -24.11
CA GLN A 402 -39.33 -12.97 -24.73
C GLN A 402 -40.08 -13.87 -25.72
N ALA A 403 -40.98 -14.70 -25.19
CA ALA A 403 -42.24 -15.11 -25.82
C ALA A 403 -42.86 -16.28 -25.02
N ARG A 404 -43.54 -15.94 -23.92
CA ARG A 404 -44.91 -16.38 -23.64
C ARG A 404 -45.44 -15.76 -22.36
#